data_AF-A3DD65-F1
#
_entry.id   AF-A3DD65-F1
#
_cell.length_a   1.000
_cell.length_b   1.000
_cell.length_c   1.000
_cell.angle_alpha   90.00
_cell.angle_beta   90.00
_cell.angle_gamma   90.00
#
_symmetry.space_group_name_H-M   'P 1'
#
loop_
_entity.id
_entity.type
_entity.pdbx_description
1 polymer ?
#
loop_
_entity_poly.entity_id
_entity_poly.type
_entity_poly.pdbx_seq_one_letter_code
_entity_poly.pdbx_strand_id
1 'polypeptide(L)'
;MILELLINHYSNLNSIIIYSFTGNIAEAVNNANYQWLMFYPSLYLYVIWDAYKYAKGDNSPMAFLPYVFAAYLGTVGTVYSPSFNINGVLFGPVWLPLICMAIGIFAGYIIQKQICKKINLKLDHKAKK
;
A
#
# COMPACT_ATOMS: atom_id res chain seq x y z
N MET A 1 -1.01 -15.99 5.04
CA MET A 1 -2.36 -16.47 4.67
C MET A 1 -3.36 -16.38 5.83
N ILE A 2 -3.15 -17.04 6.99
CA ILE A 2 -4.12 -16.99 8.11
C ILE A 2 -4.37 -15.57 8.62
N LEU A 3 -3.32 -14.78 8.85
CA LEU A 3 -3.44 -13.41 9.36
C LEU A 3 -4.21 -12.48 8.40
N GLU A 4 -4.07 -12.68 7.09
CA GLU A 4 -4.83 -11.93 6.08
C GLU A 4 -6.33 -12.22 6.16
N LEU A 5 -6.71 -13.48 6.37
CA LEU A 5 -8.12 -13.87 6.54
C LEU A 5 -8.71 -13.25 7.81
N LEU A 6 -7.95 -13.26 8.92
CA LEU A 6 -8.37 -12.62 10.17
C LEU A 6 -8.56 -11.12 9.98
N ILE A 7 -7.57 -10.43 9.39
CA ILE A 7 -7.66 -9.00 9.13
C ILE A 7 -8.84 -8.70 8.20
N ASN A 8 -9.03 -9.43 7.11
CA ASN A 8 -10.15 -9.21 6.18
C ASN A 8 -11.49 -9.29 6.91
N HIS A 9 -11.68 -10.34 7.71
CA HIS A 9 -12.92 -10.54 8.47
C HIS A 9 -13.13 -9.43 9.52
N TYR A 10 -12.16 -9.20 10.41
CA TYR A 10 -12.31 -8.22 11.49
C TYR A 10 -12.30 -6.77 11.02
N SER A 11 -11.71 -6.48 9.86
CA SER A 11 -11.74 -5.14 9.27
C SER A 11 -13.03 -4.85 8.51
N ASN A 12 -13.89 -5.84 8.22
CA ASN A 12 -15.02 -5.73 7.29
C ASN A 12 -14.63 -5.31 5.86
N LEU A 13 -13.41 -5.66 5.41
CA LEU A 13 -12.83 -5.14 4.16
C LEU A 13 -13.75 -5.31 2.95
N ASN A 14 -14.35 -6.49 2.79
CA ASN A 14 -15.24 -6.77 1.65
C ASN A 14 -16.42 -5.78 1.57
N SER A 15 -17.09 -5.52 2.70
CA SER A 15 -18.22 -4.58 2.75
C SER A 15 -17.77 -3.16 2.46
N ILE A 16 -16.63 -2.76 3.02
CA ILE A 16 -16.05 -1.43 2.83
C ILE A 16 -15.68 -1.20 1.36
N ILE A 17 -15.14 -2.22 0.69
CA ILE A 17 -14.86 -2.18 -0.75
C ILE A 17 -16.16 -1.94 -1.51
N ILE A 18 -17.21 -2.74 -1.27
CA ILE A 18 -18.50 -2.58 -1.96
C ILE A 18 -19.05 -1.16 -1.77
N TYR A 19 -19.07 -0.65 -0.53
CA TYR A 19 -19.54 0.70 -0.25
C TYR A 19 -18.66 1.79 -0.90
N SER A 20 -17.34 1.61 -0.89
CA SER A 20 -16.40 2.55 -1.51
C SER A 20 -16.55 2.63 -3.03
N PHE A 21 -16.82 1.50 -3.70
CA PHE A 21 -16.98 1.44 -5.15
C PHE A 21 -18.39 1.80 -5.63
N THR A 22 -19.40 1.68 -4.76
CA THR A 22 -20.78 2.14 -5.05
C THR A 22 -21.01 3.61 -4.72
N GLY A 23 -19.98 4.31 -4.21
CA GLY A 23 -20.04 5.72 -3.84
C GLY A 23 -20.65 6.01 -2.47
N ASN A 24 -21.04 4.98 -1.71
CA ASN A 24 -21.54 5.14 -0.35
C ASN A 24 -20.37 5.23 0.66
N ILE A 25 -19.60 6.32 0.57
CA ILE A 25 -18.37 6.47 1.36
C ILE A 25 -18.65 6.60 2.87
N ALA A 26 -19.78 7.20 3.26
CA ALA A 26 -20.17 7.32 4.66
C ALA A 26 -20.37 5.93 5.30
N GLU A 27 -21.09 5.03 4.61
CA GLU A 27 -21.21 3.64 5.08
C GLU A 27 -19.88 2.90 5.06
N ALA A 28 -19.02 3.15 4.07
CA ALA A 28 -17.68 2.57 4.05
C ALA A 28 -16.88 2.95 5.29
N VAL A 29 -16.93 4.22 5.71
CA VAL A 29 -16.26 4.71 6.92
C VAL A 29 -16.88 4.12 8.19
N ASN A 30 -18.21 4.07 8.28
CA ASN A 30 -18.91 3.57 9.47
C ASN A 30 -18.71 2.06 9.70
N ASN A 31 -18.62 1.29 8.62
CA ASN A 31 -18.38 -0.17 8.69
C ASN A 31 -16.89 -0.51 8.87
N ALA A 32 -15.99 0.45 8.68
CA ALA A 32 -14.56 0.24 8.77
C ALA A 32 -14.07 0.08 10.21
N ASN A 33 -13.53 -1.10 10.52
CA ASN A 33 -12.74 -1.27 11.72
C ASN A 33 -11.28 -0.92 11.44
N TYR A 34 -10.95 0.36 11.69
CA TYR A 34 -9.63 0.94 11.41
C TYR A 34 -8.48 0.25 12.13
N GLN A 35 -8.69 -0.29 13.33
CA GLN A 35 -7.64 -1.00 14.07
C GLN A 35 -7.12 -2.20 13.28
N TRP A 36 -8.02 -2.94 12.63
CA TRP A 36 -7.64 -4.06 11.78
C TRP A 36 -7.25 -3.61 10.37
N LEU A 37 -7.97 -2.63 9.81
CA LEU A 37 -7.75 -2.16 8.44
C LEU A 37 -6.36 -1.55 8.23
N MET A 38 -5.80 -0.87 9.23
CA MET A 38 -4.46 -0.27 9.16
C MET A 38 -3.33 -1.28 8.94
N PHE A 39 -3.53 -2.55 9.28
CA PHE A 39 -2.54 -3.60 9.00
C PHE A 39 -2.50 -4.02 7.54
N TYR A 40 -3.57 -3.76 6.78
CA TYR A 40 -3.74 -4.27 5.42
C TYR A 40 -2.68 -3.74 4.43
N PRO A 41 -2.40 -2.42 4.35
CA PRO A 41 -1.38 -1.91 3.43
C PRO A 41 -0.01 -2.53 3.66
N SER A 42 0.41 -2.61 4.94
CA SER A 42 1.71 -3.15 5.32
C SER A 42 1.84 -4.65 5.05
N LEU A 43 0.83 -5.44 5.43
CA LEU A 43 0.86 -6.89 5.24
C LEU A 43 0.80 -7.27 3.77
N TYR A 44 -0.07 -6.61 2.99
CA TYR A 44 -0.24 -6.90 1.57
C TYR A 44 1.03 -6.57 0.76
N LEU A 45 1.62 -5.39 0.99
CA LEU A 45 2.85 -4.99 0.30
C LEU A 45 4.06 -5.81 0.72
N TYR A 46 4.12 -6.28 1.97
CA TYR A 46 5.15 -7.22 2.42
C TYR A 46 5.05 -8.54 1.66
N VAL A 47 3.85 -9.11 1.51
CA VAL A 47 3.63 -10.35 0.75
C VAL A 47 4.01 -10.18 -0.71
N ILE A 48 3.63 -9.05 -1.32
CA ILE A 48 4.02 -8.75 -2.71
C ILE A 48 5.55 -8.65 -2.84
N TRP A 49 6.22 -7.95 -1.92
CA TRP A 49 7.67 -7.83 -1.90
C TRP A 49 8.35 -9.19 -1.76
N ASP A 50 7.88 -10.03 -0.83
CA ASP A 50 8.44 -11.36 -0.60
C ASP A 50 8.30 -12.25 -1.83
N ALA A 51 7.13 -12.25 -2.47
CA ALA A 51 6.88 -12.95 -3.72
C ALA A 51 7.76 -12.41 -4.86
N TYR A 52 7.92 -11.09 -4.98
CA TYR A 52 8.80 -10.45 -5.97
C TYR A 52 10.26 -10.90 -5.80
N LYS A 53 10.75 -10.86 -4.56
CA LYS A 53 12.12 -11.27 -4.20
C LYS A 53 12.35 -12.73 -4.56
N TYR A 54 11.40 -13.61 -4.22
CA TYR A 54 11.50 -15.04 -4.50
C TYR A 54 11.45 -15.33 -6.01
N ALA A 55 10.52 -14.71 -6.74
CA ALA A 55 10.30 -15.00 -8.16
C ALA A 55 11.47 -14.59 -9.06
N LYS A 56 12.07 -13.41 -8.82
CA LYS A 56 13.20 -12.95 -9.64
C LYS A 56 14.55 -13.47 -9.15
N GLY A 57 14.66 -13.94 -7.90
CA GLY A 57 15.96 -14.08 -7.22
C GLY A 57 16.71 -12.75 -7.15
N ASP A 58 15.97 -11.64 -7.17
CA ASP A 58 16.51 -10.30 -7.34
C ASP A 58 17.15 -9.84 -6.03
N ASN A 59 18.47 -9.72 -6.04
CA ASN A 59 19.25 -9.11 -4.98
C ASN A 59 19.53 -7.63 -5.30
N SER A 60 18.77 -7.01 -6.21
CA SER A 60 18.99 -5.60 -6.52
C SER A 60 18.93 -4.77 -5.24
N PRO A 61 19.97 -3.96 -5.00
CA PRO A 61 20.10 -3.22 -3.76
C PRO A 61 18.86 -2.36 -3.51
N MET A 62 18.32 -2.46 -2.29
CA MET A 62 17.18 -1.67 -1.84
C MET A 62 15.89 -1.83 -2.68
N ALA A 63 15.69 -2.96 -3.36
CA ALA A 63 14.46 -3.20 -4.11
C ALA A 63 13.18 -3.26 -3.26
N PHE A 64 13.32 -3.39 -1.94
CA PHE A 64 12.20 -3.29 -1.00
C PHE A 64 11.67 -1.85 -0.83
N LEU A 65 12.45 -0.83 -1.19
CA LEU A 65 12.16 0.57 -0.85
C LEU A 65 10.82 1.09 -1.40
N PRO A 66 10.45 0.84 -2.67
CA PRO A 66 9.12 1.22 -3.19
C PRO A 66 7.97 0.64 -2.36
N TYR A 67 8.08 -0.62 -1.95
CA TYR A 67 7.05 -1.32 -1.17
C TYR A 67 6.94 -0.76 0.25
N VAL A 68 8.07 -0.43 0.88
CA VAL A 68 8.08 0.15 2.23
C VAL A 68 7.48 1.56 2.23
N PHE A 69 7.86 2.42 1.28
CA PHE A 69 7.26 3.75 1.16
C PHE A 69 5.75 3.69 0.88
N ALA A 70 5.33 2.76 0.02
CA ALA A 70 3.92 2.51 -0.24
C ALA A 70 3.18 2.04 1.02
N ALA A 71 3.76 1.16 1.83
CA ALA A 71 3.14 0.65 3.06
C ALA A 71 2.94 1.76 4.09
N TYR A 72 3.96 2.60 4.31
CA TYR A 72 3.86 3.73 5.23
C TYR A 72 2.81 4.74 4.77
N LEU A 73 2.87 5.19 3.51
CA LEU A 73 1.91 6.17 3.00
C LEU A 73 0.50 5.60 2.92
N GLY A 74 0.34 4.33 2.53
CA GLY A 74 -0.94 3.64 2.53
C GLY A 74 -1.55 3.58 3.93
N THR A 75 -0.76 3.25 4.95
CA THR A 75 -1.22 3.22 6.35
C THR A 75 -1.65 4.60 6.83
N VAL A 76 -0.87 5.65 6.52
CA VAL A 76 -1.24 7.04 6.81
C VAL A 76 -2.54 7.41 6.08
N GLY A 77 -2.67 7.04 4.80
CA GLY A 77 -3.91 7.19 4.03
C GLY A 77 -5.10 6.52 4.73
N THR A 78 -4.92 5.30 5.26
CA THR A 78 -5.98 4.59 5.98
C THR A 78 -6.37 5.32 7.27
N VAL A 79 -5.40 5.80 8.04
CA VAL A 79 -5.64 6.55 9.29
C VAL A 79 -6.44 7.82 9.04
N TYR A 80 -6.09 8.59 8.01
CA TYR A 80 -6.74 9.87 7.73
C TYR A 80 -7.99 9.77 6.86
N SER A 81 -8.26 8.59 6.28
CA SER A 81 -9.40 8.38 5.39
C SER A 81 -10.80 8.73 5.91
N PRO A 82 -11.15 8.66 7.22
CA PRO A 82 -12.47 9.10 7.69
C PRO A 82 -12.62 10.62 7.74
N SER A 83 -11.52 11.38 7.83
CA SER A 83 -11.54 12.83 8.07
C SER A 83 -11.05 13.65 6.88
N PHE A 84 -10.40 13.01 5.91
CA PHE A 84 -9.75 13.67 4.78
C PHE A 84 -10.75 14.00 3.67
N ASN A 85 -11.17 15.25 3.62
CA ASN A 85 -12.11 15.78 2.63
C ASN A 85 -11.41 16.77 1.69
N ILE A 86 -11.58 16.61 0.37
CA ILE A 86 -11.14 17.57 -0.64
C ILE A 86 -12.38 18.17 -1.29
N ASN A 87 -12.57 19.49 -1.14
CA ASN A 87 -13.73 20.22 -1.70
C ASN A 87 -15.09 19.58 -1.37
N GLY A 88 -15.22 19.01 -0.15
CA GLY A 88 -16.44 18.33 0.30
C GLY A 88 -16.58 16.86 -0.13
N VAL A 89 -15.62 16.33 -0.90
CA VAL A 89 -15.59 14.91 -1.29
C VAL A 89 -14.69 14.12 -0.34
N LEU A 90 -15.29 13.12 0.31
CA LEU A 90 -14.61 12.14 1.14
C LEU A 90 -14.18 10.96 0.26
N PHE A 91 -12.89 10.65 0.22
CA PHE A 91 -12.39 9.49 -0.55
C PHE A 91 -12.58 8.17 0.20
N GLY A 92 -12.58 8.23 1.54
CA GLY A 92 -12.86 7.10 2.39
C GLY A 92 -11.75 6.03 2.45
N PRO A 93 -12.04 4.92 3.13
CA PRO A 93 -11.05 3.94 3.60
C PRO A 93 -10.41 3.06 2.54
N VAL A 94 -10.78 3.21 1.26
CA VAL A 94 -10.23 2.42 0.14
C VAL A 94 -9.50 3.32 -0.85
N TRP A 95 -10.16 4.35 -1.38
CA TRP A 95 -9.57 5.18 -2.42
C TRP A 95 -8.38 6.00 -1.93
N LEU A 96 -8.47 6.60 -0.73
CA LEU A 96 -7.37 7.42 -0.21
C LEU A 96 -6.09 6.58 0.03
N PRO A 97 -6.14 5.43 0.73
CA PRO A 97 -4.98 4.55 0.85
C PRO A 97 -4.42 4.09 -0.49
N LEU A 98 -5.26 3.74 -1.47
CA LEU A 98 -4.81 3.32 -2.80
C LEU A 98 -4.00 4.43 -3.50
N ILE A 99 -4.49 5.68 -3.46
CA ILE A 99 -3.79 6.83 -4.03
C ILE A 99 -2.47 7.07 -3.29
N CYS A 100 -2.48 7.04 -1.95
CA CYS A 100 -1.27 7.21 -1.13
C CYS A 100 -0.23 6.11 -1.41
N MET A 101 -0.66 4.85 -1.59
CA MET A 101 0.23 3.75 -1.95
C MET A 101 0.86 3.96 -3.32
N ALA A 102 0.08 4.35 -4.34
CA ALA A 102 0.61 4.62 -5.68
C ALA A 102 1.68 5.72 -5.66
N ILE A 103 1.42 6.82 -4.92
CA ILE A 103 2.39 7.89 -4.70
C ILE A 103 3.64 7.34 -3.97
N GLY A 104 3.46 6.49 -2.97
CA GLY A 104 4.55 5.88 -2.20
C GLY A 104 5.44 4.97 -3.04
N ILE A 105 4.88 4.17 -3.94
CA ILE A 105 5.66 3.35 -4.88
C ILE A 105 6.53 4.25 -5.75
N PHE A 106 5.94 5.31 -6.33
CA PHE A 106 6.66 6.23 -7.20
C PHE A 106 7.78 6.97 -6.45
N ALA A 107 7.48 7.52 -5.27
CA ALA A 107 8.45 8.19 -4.42
C ALA A 107 9.58 7.23 -4.00
N GLY A 108 9.24 6.03 -3.53
CA GLY A 108 10.21 5.03 -3.11
C GLY A 108 11.11 4.56 -4.25
N TYR A 109 10.59 4.43 -5.47
CA TYR A 109 11.39 4.11 -6.65
C TYR A 109 12.38 5.23 -7.02
N ILE A 110 11.93 6.50 -6.97
CA ILE A 110 12.82 7.65 -7.20
C ILE A 110 13.95 7.66 -6.17
N ILE A 111 13.62 7.49 -4.88
CA ILE A 111 14.59 7.48 -3.80
C ILE A 111 15.58 6.32 -3.96
N GLN A 112 15.08 5.12 -4.27
CA GLN A 112 15.94 3.95 -4.53
C GLN A 112 16.96 4.26 -5.62
N LYS A 113 16.51 4.83 -6.75
CA LYS A 113 17.36 5.17 -7.88
C LYS A 113 18.44 6.20 -7.50
N GLN A 114 18.08 7.22 -6.71
CA GLN A 114 19.02 8.23 -6.25
C GLN A 114 20.08 7.65 -5.32
N ILE A 115 19.69 6.80 -4.36
CA ILE A 115 20.62 6.19 -3.40
C ILE A 115 21.56 5.21 -4.11
N CYS A 116 21.03 4.32 -4.96
CA CYS A 116 21.87 3.38 -5.71
C CYS A 116 22.91 4.09 -6.59
N LYS A 117 22.51 5.19 -7.25
CA LYS A 117 23.43 6.03 -8.02
C LYS A 117 24.54 6.63 -7.14
N LYS A 118 24.21 7.11 -5.94
CA LYS A 118 25.16 7.73 -5.02
C LYS A 118 26.17 6.75 -4.43
N ILE A 119 25.75 5.50 -4.21
CA ILE A 119 26.58 4.43 -3.63
C ILE A 119 27.30 3.60 -4.72
N ASN A 120 27.20 3.99 -6.01
CA ASN A 120 27.76 3.26 -7.16
C ASN A 120 27.29 1.79 -7.24
N LEU A 121 26.12 1.51 -6.65
CA LEU A 121 25.49 0.21 -6.73
C LEU A 121 24.84 0.09 -8.11
N LYS A 122 25.30 -0.87 -8.92
CA LYS A 122 24.65 -1.18 -10.20
C LYS A 122 23.24 -1.67 -9.89
N LEU A 123 22.25 -0.86 -10.25
CA LEU A 123 20.88 -1.33 -10.43
C LEU A 123 20.93 -2.35 -11.57
N ASP A 124 20.94 -3.63 -11.25
CA ASP A 124 20.96 -4.66 -12.29
C ASP A 124 19.56 -4.77 -12.91
N HIS A 125 19.24 -3.78 -13.74
CA HIS A 125 18.05 -3.76 -14.59
C HIS A 125 18.27 -4.51 -15.92
N LYS A 126 19.33 -5.33 -16.03
CA LYS A 126 19.47 -6.22 -17.19
C LYS A 126 18.69 -7.49 -16.95
N ALA A 127 17.46 -7.47 -17.45
CA ALA A 127 16.77 -8.63 -17.97
C ALA A 127 17.78 -9.55 -18.66
N LYS A 128 17.91 -10.77 -18.13
CA LYS A 128 18.43 -11.90 -18.91
C LYS A 128 17.56 -11.99 -20.17
N LYS A 129 18.22 -11.71 -21.28
CA LYS A 129 17.79 -12.06 -22.64
C LYS A 129 17.62 -13.58 -22.74
#